data_AF-A0AAN8PW89-F1
#
_entry.id   AF-A0AAN8PW89-F1
#
_cell.length_a   1.000
_cell.length_b   1.000
_cell.length_c   1.000
_cell.angle_alpha   90.00
_cell.angle_beta   90.00
_cell.angle_gamma   90.00
#
_symmetry.space_group_name_H-M   'P 1'
#
loop_
_entity.id
_entity.type
_entity.pdbx_description
1 polymer ?
#
loop_
_entity_poly.entity_id
_entity_poly.type
_entity_poly.pdbx_seq_one_letter_code
_entity_poly.pdbx_strand_id
1 'polypeptide(L)'
;MATDVTFLPTKKPRRSTRLVVREIEDHKETIIRHGPLGYFNILPLELRFYLFNFLTIEDLSILTITSKIMRNLVEGYRITQPVTRHITPQPHNHVFKPPEHYELYFEKYEKLGLLMKRSTCLYATKDRLRVINDFLTKMMCCNSENDHDRENCISLTCFGKFFHTVIAGWDDTECLKAFEAICNHTSLLKNIKAVVTAKAGTYPKIELSMRLLIRRIFLDPCPSLMDKAFWLTRILKPWPMVTQARIIYLLYGASKDGDIFWFEMCENTPINTEQSLSHFGEIAECIQLLFNYKKEWSEDDIISVVDELTSSPDEWLAENVANLLLLCGDKITSKLLISKAINGRIIELCSVTTSFCLVCVKNSYSLSCVMIMVQNILQVMDNSKDRLLFINSMMDMFKELILDMHEFTESEEVHDSDLFYMVTALTEFTKRTIQMAFKNMLL
;
A
#
# COMPACT_ATOMS: atom_id res chain seq x y z
N MET A 1 8.70 -60.24 -92.02
CA MET A 1 8.43 -61.31 -91.04
C MET A 1 9.56 -61.31 -90.03
N ALA A 2 9.29 -60.79 -88.83
CA ALA A 2 9.92 -61.14 -87.54
C ALA A 2 9.34 -60.16 -86.51
N THR A 3 8.36 -60.64 -85.76
CA THR A 3 7.71 -59.98 -84.63
C THR A 3 8.54 -60.21 -83.37
N ASP A 4 8.93 -59.14 -82.68
CA ASP A 4 9.37 -59.24 -81.28
C ASP A 4 8.57 -58.26 -80.42
N VAL A 5 7.66 -58.85 -79.64
CA VAL A 5 6.78 -58.19 -78.68
C VAL A 5 7.41 -58.38 -77.30
N THR A 6 8.02 -57.34 -76.75
CA THR A 6 8.49 -57.35 -75.37
C THR A 6 7.33 -57.12 -74.41
N PHE A 7 6.94 -58.19 -73.72
CA PHE A 7 6.02 -58.16 -72.58
C PHE A 7 6.63 -57.36 -71.42
N LEU A 8 6.02 -56.24 -71.06
CA LEU A 8 6.20 -55.59 -69.75
C LEU A 8 5.25 -56.27 -68.74
N PRO A 9 5.74 -56.99 -67.72
CA PRO A 9 4.89 -57.36 -66.60
C PRO A 9 4.77 -56.16 -65.67
N THR A 10 3.64 -55.45 -65.75
CA THR A 10 3.17 -54.53 -64.72
C THR A 10 2.94 -55.29 -63.42
N LYS A 11 3.99 -55.48 -62.60
CA LYS A 11 3.83 -55.87 -61.21
C LYS A 11 3.16 -54.71 -60.49
N LYS A 12 1.85 -54.83 -60.21
CA LYS A 12 1.17 -53.97 -59.23
C LYS A 12 2.01 -53.98 -57.96
N PRO A 13 2.45 -52.82 -57.43
CA PRO A 13 3.19 -52.80 -56.18
C PRO A 13 2.25 -53.36 -55.11
N ARG A 14 2.60 -54.53 -54.57
CA ARG A 14 1.91 -55.15 -53.45
C ARG A 14 2.27 -54.32 -52.22
N ARG A 15 1.65 -53.15 -52.06
CA ARG A 15 1.80 -52.30 -50.89
C ARG A 15 1.15 -53.04 -49.73
N SER A 16 1.95 -53.81 -49.01
CA SER A 16 1.51 -54.58 -47.85
C SER A 16 0.98 -53.60 -46.82
N THR A 17 -0.33 -53.66 -46.54
CA THR A 17 -0.97 -52.91 -45.46
C THR A 17 -0.25 -53.12 -44.13
N ARG A 18 0.38 -54.29 -43.94
CA ARG A 18 1.18 -54.63 -42.76
C ARG A 18 2.48 -53.85 -42.65
N LEU A 19 3.14 -53.51 -43.78
CA LEU A 19 4.33 -52.67 -43.77
C LEU A 19 3.97 -51.21 -43.51
N VAL A 20 2.84 -50.73 -44.06
CA VAL A 20 2.32 -49.39 -43.78
C VAL A 20 1.91 -49.27 -42.31
N VAL A 21 1.27 -50.27 -41.73
CA VAL A 21 0.93 -50.31 -40.29
C VAL A 21 2.19 -50.32 -39.43
N ARG A 22 3.19 -51.13 -39.78
CA ARG A 22 4.47 -51.17 -39.05
C ARG A 22 5.25 -49.86 -39.16
N GLU A 23 5.28 -49.22 -40.33
CA GLU A 23 5.89 -47.89 -40.52
C GLU A 23 5.15 -46.81 -39.70
N ILE A 24 3.81 -46.89 -39.60
CA ILE A 24 3.01 -46.00 -38.75
C ILE A 24 3.28 -46.28 -37.25
N GLU A 25 3.41 -47.55 -36.85
CA GLU A 25 3.74 -47.95 -35.48
C GLU A 25 5.16 -47.54 -35.08
N ASP A 26 6.15 -47.78 -35.95
CA ASP A 26 7.55 -47.36 -35.75
C ASP A 26 7.66 -45.82 -35.72
N HIS A 27 6.88 -45.11 -36.56
CA HIS A 27 6.80 -43.65 -36.55
C HIS A 27 6.12 -43.12 -35.27
N LYS A 28 5.04 -43.77 -34.79
CA LYS A 28 4.41 -43.45 -33.51
C LYS A 28 5.37 -43.71 -32.35
N GLU A 29 6.11 -44.81 -32.36
CA GLU A 29 7.06 -45.16 -31.31
C GLU A 29 8.24 -44.18 -31.27
N THR A 30 8.74 -43.74 -32.43
CA THR A 30 9.77 -42.68 -32.50
C THR A 30 9.23 -41.32 -32.05
N ILE A 31 8.01 -40.93 -32.44
CA ILE A 31 7.34 -39.72 -31.96
C ILE A 31 7.10 -39.76 -30.44
N ILE A 32 6.77 -40.92 -29.87
CA ILE A 32 6.55 -41.08 -28.44
C ILE A 32 7.87 -41.03 -27.67
N ARG A 33 8.92 -41.69 -28.14
CA ARG A 33 10.22 -41.73 -27.46
C ARG A 33 10.99 -40.41 -27.53
N HIS A 34 10.86 -39.67 -28.64
CA HIS A 34 11.55 -38.39 -28.86
C HIS A 34 10.62 -37.18 -28.77
N GLY A 35 9.35 -37.44 -28.46
CA GLY A 35 8.35 -36.40 -28.30
C GLY A 35 8.61 -35.56 -27.06
N PRO A 36 8.23 -34.28 -27.08
CA PRO A 36 8.49 -33.32 -25.98
C PRO A 36 7.73 -33.62 -24.68
N LEU A 37 6.79 -34.58 -24.71
CA LEU A 37 6.10 -35.13 -23.53
C LEU A 37 6.40 -36.62 -23.33
N GLY A 38 7.24 -37.24 -24.15
CA GLY A 38 7.54 -38.66 -24.06
C GLY A 38 6.29 -39.54 -24.11
N TYR A 39 6.29 -40.59 -23.28
CA TYR A 39 5.14 -41.48 -23.05
C TYR A 39 3.90 -40.77 -22.49
N PHE A 40 4.03 -39.59 -21.89
CA PHE A 40 2.88 -38.83 -21.38
C PHE A 40 1.95 -38.36 -22.52
N ASN A 41 2.48 -38.23 -23.75
CA ASN A 41 1.68 -37.86 -24.92
C ASN A 41 0.69 -38.95 -25.36
N ILE A 42 0.85 -40.20 -24.88
CA ILE A 42 -0.07 -41.32 -25.17
C ILE A 42 -1.43 -41.07 -24.53
N LEU A 43 -1.47 -40.40 -23.38
CA LEU A 43 -2.71 -40.16 -22.64
C LEU A 43 -3.59 -39.14 -23.39
N PRO A 44 -4.91 -39.34 -23.45
CA PRO A 44 -5.86 -38.30 -23.84
C PRO A 44 -5.70 -37.04 -22.97
N LEU A 45 -6.09 -35.88 -23.51
CA LEU A 45 -5.95 -34.59 -22.82
C LEU A 45 -6.66 -34.59 -21.46
N GLU A 46 -7.84 -35.20 -21.42
CA GLU A 46 -8.69 -35.35 -20.24
C GLU A 46 -7.97 -36.13 -19.13
N LEU A 47 -7.26 -37.22 -19.47
CA LEU A 47 -6.49 -37.99 -18.51
C LEU A 47 -5.26 -37.22 -18.00
N ARG A 48 -4.63 -36.41 -18.85
CA ARG A 48 -3.52 -35.53 -18.42
C ARG A 48 -4.01 -34.49 -17.41
N PHE A 49 -5.14 -33.86 -17.69
CA PHE A 49 -5.75 -32.89 -16.77
C PHE A 49 -6.27 -33.55 -15.49
N TYR A 50 -6.79 -34.77 -15.59
CA TYR A 50 -7.17 -35.56 -14.42
C TYR A 50 -5.95 -35.85 -13.52
N LEU A 51 -4.80 -36.21 -14.10
CA LEU A 51 -3.56 -36.41 -13.33
C LEU A 51 -3.08 -35.11 -12.65
N PHE A 52 -3.25 -33.96 -13.31
CA PHE A 52 -2.93 -32.67 -12.71
C PHE A 52 -3.79 -32.32 -11.49
N ASN A 53 -4.97 -32.93 -11.29
CA ASN A 53 -5.77 -32.73 -10.07
C ASN A 53 -5.09 -33.30 -8.81
N PHE A 54 -4.13 -34.22 -8.95
CA PHE A 54 -3.39 -34.80 -7.83
C PHE A 54 -2.10 -34.04 -7.50
N LEU A 55 -1.78 -33.00 -8.28
CA LEU A 55 -0.58 -32.20 -8.10
C LEU A 55 -0.88 -30.94 -7.30
N THR A 56 0.07 -30.51 -6.48
CA THR A 56 -0.03 -29.21 -5.80
C THR A 56 0.18 -28.06 -6.79
N ILE A 57 -0.19 -26.84 -6.40
CA ILE A 57 0.09 -25.63 -7.20
C ILE A 57 1.59 -25.48 -7.45
N GLU A 58 2.41 -25.89 -6.48
CA GLU A 58 3.86 -25.83 -6.59
C GLU A 58 4.41 -26.87 -7.58
N ASP A 59 3.89 -28.11 -7.55
CA ASP A 59 4.25 -29.14 -8.53
C ASP A 59 3.92 -28.68 -9.95
N LEU A 60 2.71 -28.15 -10.15
CA LEU A 60 2.28 -27.58 -11.43
C LEU A 60 3.19 -26.42 -11.85
N SER A 61 3.59 -25.58 -10.89
CA SER A 61 4.52 -24.47 -11.11
C SER A 61 5.88 -24.96 -11.60
N ILE A 62 6.42 -26.03 -11.00
CA ILE A 62 7.67 -26.66 -11.44
C ILE A 62 7.53 -27.28 -12.82
N LEU A 63 6.39 -27.92 -13.14
CA LEU A 63 6.16 -28.49 -14.48
C LEU A 63 6.24 -27.43 -15.59
N THR A 64 5.82 -26.18 -15.33
CA THR A 64 5.85 -25.11 -16.34
C THR A 64 7.26 -24.69 -16.80
N ILE A 65 8.30 -25.04 -16.03
CA ILE A 65 9.70 -24.74 -16.39
C ILE A 65 10.44 -25.92 -17.00
N THR A 66 9.78 -27.08 -17.18
CA THR A 66 10.42 -28.29 -17.74
C THR A 66 10.50 -28.27 -19.27
N SER A 67 9.43 -27.88 -19.96
CA SER A 67 9.40 -27.74 -21.43
C SER A 67 8.29 -26.79 -21.88
N LYS A 68 8.42 -26.21 -23.07
CA LYS A 68 7.36 -25.36 -23.68
C LYS A 68 6.02 -26.09 -23.77
N ILE A 69 6.04 -27.38 -24.06
CA ILE A 69 4.81 -28.15 -24.27
C ILE A 69 4.17 -28.55 -22.95
N MET A 70 4.96 -28.88 -21.92
CA MET A 70 4.43 -29.08 -20.58
C MET A 70 3.82 -27.79 -20.02
N ARG A 71 4.49 -26.65 -20.23
CA ARG A 71 3.96 -25.33 -19.88
C ARG A 71 2.61 -25.05 -20.53
N ASN A 72 2.51 -25.21 -21.84
CA ASN A 72 1.25 -25.00 -22.56
C ASN A 72 0.13 -25.92 -22.05
N LEU A 73 0.48 -27.15 -21.66
CA LEU A 73 -0.48 -28.10 -21.09
C LEU A 73 -0.96 -27.65 -19.70
N VAL A 74 -0.07 -27.21 -18.83
CA VAL A 74 -0.42 -26.66 -17.50
C VAL A 74 -1.23 -25.36 -17.65
N GLU A 75 -0.91 -24.51 -18.61
CA GLU A 75 -1.70 -23.30 -18.90
C GLU A 75 -3.11 -23.63 -19.39
N GLY A 76 -3.23 -24.58 -20.32
CA GLY A 76 -4.52 -25.09 -20.79
C GLY A 76 -5.38 -25.62 -19.63
N TYR A 77 -4.76 -26.40 -18.74
CA TYR A 77 -5.40 -26.92 -17.54
C TYR A 77 -5.91 -25.80 -16.61
N ARG A 78 -5.10 -24.76 -16.40
CA ARG A 78 -5.44 -23.62 -15.53
C ARG A 78 -6.63 -22.80 -16.04
N ILE A 79 -6.87 -22.78 -17.36
CA ILE A 79 -7.97 -22.04 -17.98
C ILE A 79 -9.29 -22.83 -17.95
N THR A 80 -9.25 -24.17 -17.81
CA THR A 80 -10.49 -24.98 -17.77
C THR A 80 -11.34 -24.76 -16.51
N GLN A 81 -12.64 -24.57 -16.72
CA GLN A 81 -13.64 -24.11 -15.72
C GLN A 81 -13.83 -24.99 -14.46
N PRO A 82 -13.85 -26.34 -14.53
CA PRO A 82 -14.03 -27.16 -13.33
C PRO A 82 -12.83 -27.08 -12.37
N VAL A 83 -11.64 -26.89 -12.93
CA VAL A 83 -10.36 -26.90 -12.24
C VAL A 83 -10.05 -25.57 -11.55
N THR A 84 -10.52 -24.46 -12.13
CA THR A 84 -10.32 -23.11 -11.56
C THR A 84 -10.91 -23.00 -10.15
N ARG A 85 -11.95 -23.78 -9.81
CA ARG A 85 -12.54 -23.84 -8.47
C ARG A 85 -11.66 -24.55 -7.42
N HIS A 86 -10.87 -25.55 -7.84
CA HIS A 86 -9.93 -26.27 -6.95
C HIS A 86 -8.64 -25.46 -6.71
N ILE A 87 -8.14 -24.83 -7.77
CA ILE A 87 -6.86 -24.10 -7.78
C ILE A 87 -7.01 -22.69 -7.20
N THR A 88 -8.09 -21.98 -7.55
CA THR A 88 -8.37 -20.62 -7.07
C THR A 88 -9.59 -20.70 -6.15
N PRO A 89 -9.41 -20.84 -4.82
CA PRO A 89 -10.55 -20.81 -3.92
C PRO A 89 -11.20 -19.42 -4.07
N GLN A 90 -12.53 -19.33 -4.17
CA GLN A 90 -13.17 -18.02 -4.18
C GLN A 90 -12.99 -17.40 -2.80
N PRO A 91 -12.21 -16.31 -2.67
CA PRO A 91 -11.98 -15.66 -1.38
C PRO A 91 -13.09 -14.67 -1.05
N HIS A 92 -14.17 -14.64 -1.85
CA HIS A 92 -15.42 -13.92 -1.63
C HIS A 92 -16.18 -14.50 -0.42
N ASN A 93 -15.50 -14.56 0.72
CA ASN A 93 -16.06 -14.85 2.02
C ASN A 93 -16.29 -13.50 2.70
N HIS A 94 -17.49 -12.94 2.53
CA HIS A 94 -17.97 -11.75 3.26
C HIS A 94 -18.38 -12.10 4.70
N VAL A 95 -17.64 -13.01 5.32
CA VAL A 95 -17.89 -13.50 6.68
C VAL A 95 -16.57 -13.42 7.39
N PHE A 96 -16.52 -12.64 8.47
CA PHE A 96 -15.37 -12.55 9.35
C PHE A 96 -14.95 -13.94 9.82
N LYS A 97 -13.68 -14.28 9.60
CA LYS A 97 -13.04 -15.49 10.11
C LYS A 97 -11.82 -15.12 10.96
N PRO A 98 -11.43 -15.98 11.91
CA PRO A 98 -10.18 -15.80 12.65
C PRO A 98 -8.98 -15.59 11.71
N PRO A 99 -7.99 -14.75 12.08
CA PRO A 99 -6.84 -14.40 11.24
C PRO A 99 -6.08 -15.62 10.66
N GLU A 100 -5.96 -16.69 11.44
CA GLU A 100 -5.31 -17.95 11.04
C GLU A 100 -5.90 -18.55 9.76
N HIS A 101 -7.22 -18.37 9.53
CA HIS A 101 -7.85 -18.85 8.32
C HIS A 101 -7.45 -18.04 7.08
N TYR A 102 -7.07 -16.78 7.24
CA TYR A 102 -6.66 -15.92 6.12
C TYR A 102 -5.24 -16.22 5.66
N GLU A 103 -4.35 -16.64 6.56
CA GLU A 103 -2.97 -17.02 6.22
C GLU A 103 -2.92 -18.13 5.17
N LEU A 104 -3.78 -19.15 5.30
CA LEU A 104 -3.90 -20.23 4.32
C LEU A 104 -4.32 -19.73 2.92
N TYR A 105 -5.17 -18.71 2.85
CA TYR A 105 -5.51 -18.08 1.57
C TYR A 105 -4.30 -17.32 1.03
N PHE A 106 -3.63 -16.51 1.85
CA PHE A 106 -2.47 -15.73 1.42
C PHE A 106 -1.34 -16.62 0.87
N GLU A 107 -1.01 -17.70 1.57
CA GLU A 107 -0.01 -18.68 1.12
C GLU A 107 -0.42 -19.32 -0.22
N LYS A 108 -1.70 -19.68 -0.37
CA LYS A 108 -2.20 -20.26 -1.62
C LYS A 108 -2.12 -19.28 -2.79
N TYR A 109 -2.43 -18.00 -2.56
CA TYR A 109 -2.33 -16.96 -3.59
C TYR A 109 -0.89 -16.61 -3.97
N GLU A 110 0.04 -16.66 -3.02
CA GLU A 110 1.47 -16.59 -3.30
C GLU A 110 1.92 -17.75 -4.20
N LYS A 111 1.52 -19.00 -3.88
CA LYS A 111 1.80 -20.17 -4.74
C LYS A 111 1.19 -20.01 -6.14
N LEU A 112 -0.02 -19.44 -6.26
CA LEU A 112 -0.62 -19.10 -7.56
C LEU A 112 0.19 -18.05 -8.31
N GLY A 113 0.70 -17.04 -7.61
CA GLY A 113 1.56 -16.02 -8.19
C GLY A 113 2.85 -16.63 -8.73
N LEU A 114 3.43 -17.60 -8.02
CA LEU A 114 4.61 -18.33 -8.47
C LEU A 114 4.33 -19.19 -9.72
N LEU A 115 3.21 -19.93 -9.74
CA LEU A 115 2.74 -20.67 -10.92
C LEU A 115 2.59 -19.73 -12.12
N MET A 116 1.99 -18.55 -11.92
CA MET A 116 1.82 -17.54 -12.96
C MET A 116 3.14 -16.95 -13.44
N LYS A 117 4.05 -16.63 -12.52
CA LYS A 117 5.39 -16.14 -12.84
C LYS A 117 6.15 -17.13 -13.70
N ARG A 118 6.18 -18.41 -13.31
CA ARG A 118 6.92 -19.46 -14.01
C ARG A 118 6.30 -19.83 -15.36
N SER A 119 4.98 -19.91 -15.44
CA SER A 119 4.28 -20.17 -16.72
C SER A 119 4.47 -19.04 -17.71
N THR A 120 4.47 -17.78 -17.27
CA THR A 120 4.53 -16.62 -18.17
C THR A 120 5.92 -15.99 -18.31
N CYS A 121 6.99 -16.63 -17.82
CA CYS A 121 8.33 -16.03 -17.75
C CYS A 121 8.94 -15.68 -19.12
N LEU A 122 8.49 -16.32 -20.20
CA LEU A 122 8.92 -16.03 -21.58
C LEU A 122 7.95 -15.13 -22.34
N TYR A 123 6.89 -14.64 -21.69
CA TYR A 123 5.89 -13.81 -22.35
C TYR A 123 6.30 -12.35 -22.29
N ALA A 124 5.91 -11.60 -23.32
CA ALA A 124 6.06 -10.15 -23.28
C ALA A 124 5.25 -9.58 -22.11
N THR A 125 5.74 -8.50 -21.49
CA THR A 125 5.10 -7.84 -20.34
C THR A 125 3.60 -7.60 -20.59
N LYS A 126 3.22 -7.15 -21.79
CA LYS A 126 1.82 -6.92 -22.19
C LYS A 126 0.93 -8.15 -22.03
N ASP A 127 1.40 -9.34 -22.38
CA ASP A 127 0.62 -10.58 -22.28
C ASP A 127 0.55 -11.07 -20.83
N ARG A 128 1.62 -10.88 -20.05
CA ARG A 128 1.63 -11.15 -18.60
C ARG A 128 0.59 -10.28 -17.88
N LEU A 129 0.54 -8.99 -18.21
CA LEU A 129 -0.42 -8.03 -17.67
C LEU A 129 -1.88 -8.36 -18.01
N ARG A 130 -2.14 -8.91 -19.21
CA ARG A 130 -3.49 -9.39 -19.57
C ARG A 130 -3.98 -10.46 -18.58
N VAL A 131 -3.12 -11.44 -18.27
CA VAL A 131 -3.50 -12.51 -17.34
C VAL A 131 -3.67 -11.98 -15.91
N ILE A 132 -2.86 -11.01 -15.49
CA ILE A 132 -3.02 -10.34 -14.18
C ILE A 132 -4.39 -9.65 -14.11
N ASN A 133 -4.80 -8.92 -15.15
CA ASN A 133 -6.11 -8.26 -15.20
C ASN A 133 -7.27 -9.26 -15.24
N ASP A 134 -7.14 -10.37 -15.97
CA ASP A 134 -8.14 -11.44 -15.97
C ASP A 134 -8.30 -12.06 -14.58
N PHE A 135 -7.20 -12.16 -13.83
CA PHE A 135 -7.21 -12.62 -12.44
C PHE A 135 -7.86 -11.59 -11.53
N LEU A 136 -7.52 -10.30 -11.67
CA LEU A 136 -8.14 -9.21 -10.92
C LEU A 136 -9.66 -9.16 -11.12
N THR A 137 -10.13 -9.30 -12.36
CA THR A 137 -11.57 -9.31 -12.69
C THR A 137 -12.33 -10.35 -11.87
N LYS A 138 -11.74 -11.52 -11.61
CA LYS A 138 -12.35 -12.60 -10.82
C LYS A 138 -12.36 -12.32 -9.32
N MET A 139 -11.47 -11.44 -8.87
CA MET A 139 -11.23 -11.08 -7.47
C MET A 139 -11.96 -9.80 -7.05
N MET A 140 -12.37 -8.97 -8.01
CA MET A 140 -13.20 -7.80 -7.75
C MET A 140 -14.60 -8.25 -7.29
N CYS A 141 -14.99 -7.85 -6.09
CA CYS A 141 -16.34 -8.05 -5.56
C CYS A 141 -17.28 -7.00 -6.18
N CYS A 142 -17.62 -7.16 -7.45
CA CYS A 142 -18.62 -6.34 -8.10
C CYS A 142 -19.86 -7.22 -8.33
N ASN A 143 -20.99 -6.84 -7.71
CA ASN A 143 -22.35 -7.37 -7.95
C ASN A 143 -22.91 -8.48 -7.03
N SER A 144 -22.49 -8.61 -5.76
CA SER A 144 -23.36 -9.29 -4.79
C SER A 144 -24.21 -8.24 -4.07
N GLU A 145 -25.53 -8.42 -4.08
CA GLU A 145 -26.50 -7.58 -3.35
C GLU A 145 -26.26 -7.56 -1.83
N ASN A 146 -25.34 -8.40 -1.32
CA ASN A 146 -24.90 -8.48 0.07
C ASN A 146 -23.63 -7.64 0.30
N ASP A 147 -23.75 -6.34 0.05
CA ASP A 147 -22.67 -5.34 0.06
C ASP A 147 -22.23 -4.93 1.49
N HIS A 148 -22.55 -5.74 2.50
CA HIS A 148 -22.47 -5.34 3.92
C HIS A 148 -21.08 -5.51 4.55
N ASP A 149 -20.12 -6.18 3.89
CA ASP A 149 -18.81 -6.43 4.49
C ASP A 149 -17.66 -6.40 3.47
N ARG A 150 -17.45 -5.21 2.88
CA ARG A 150 -16.28 -4.95 2.00
C ARG A 150 -14.98 -4.85 2.80
N GLU A 151 -15.06 -4.41 4.04
CA GLU A 151 -13.92 -4.29 4.93
C GLU A 151 -13.33 -5.63 5.32
N ASN A 152 -14.12 -6.67 5.59
CA ASN A 152 -13.52 -7.97 5.91
C ASN A 152 -13.22 -8.82 4.67
N CYS A 153 -13.55 -8.33 3.47
CA CYS A 153 -13.27 -9.06 2.23
C CYS A 153 -11.77 -9.13 1.90
N ILE A 154 -11.18 -10.32 2.05
CA ILE A 154 -9.75 -10.55 1.80
C ILE A 154 -9.38 -10.68 0.32
N SER A 155 -10.34 -10.62 -0.61
CA SER A 155 -10.11 -10.88 -2.04
C SER A 155 -9.02 -9.99 -2.63
N LEU A 156 -9.06 -8.68 -2.36
CA LEU A 156 -8.05 -7.75 -2.86
C LEU A 156 -6.68 -8.00 -2.22
N THR A 157 -6.62 -8.41 -0.95
CA THR A 157 -5.36 -8.74 -0.27
C THR A 157 -4.74 -10.01 -0.85
N CYS A 158 -5.56 -11.02 -1.14
CA CYS A 158 -5.16 -12.24 -1.84
C CYS A 158 -4.63 -11.92 -3.24
N PHE A 159 -5.32 -11.04 -3.96
CA PHE A 159 -4.83 -10.53 -5.25
C PHE A 159 -3.50 -9.80 -5.09
N GLY A 160 -3.33 -8.96 -4.07
CA GLY A 160 -2.08 -8.27 -3.78
C GLY A 160 -0.92 -9.23 -3.55
N LYS A 161 -1.10 -10.27 -2.72
CA LYS A 161 -0.09 -11.34 -2.51
C LYS A 161 0.28 -12.00 -3.83
N PHE A 162 -0.71 -12.43 -4.61
CA PHE A 162 -0.51 -12.97 -5.95
C PHE A 162 0.28 -12.00 -6.85
N PHE A 163 -0.13 -10.74 -6.91
CA PHE A 163 0.43 -9.69 -7.75
C PHE A 163 1.91 -9.48 -7.45
N HIS A 164 2.24 -9.23 -6.18
CA HIS A 164 3.63 -9.02 -5.74
C HIS A 164 4.51 -10.23 -6.02
N THR A 165 4.01 -11.47 -5.89
CA THR A 165 4.78 -12.67 -6.26
C THR A 165 5.04 -12.73 -7.77
N VAL A 166 4.06 -12.38 -8.62
CA VAL A 166 4.22 -12.40 -10.09
C VAL A 166 5.26 -11.39 -10.57
N ILE A 167 5.24 -10.19 -10.00
CA ILE A 167 6.14 -9.09 -10.39
C ILE A 167 7.48 -9.11 -9.66
N ALA A 168 7.68 -10.03 -8.72
CA ALA A 168 8.96 -10.12 -8.00
C ALA A 168 10.13 -10.30 -8.98
N GLY A 169 11.11 -9.40 -8.91
CA GLY A 169 12.28 -9.37 -9.81
C GLY A 169 12.04 -8.72 -11.17
N TRP A 170 10.89 -8.08 -11.40
CA TRP A 170 10.70 -7.15 -12.52
C TRP A 170 11.45 -5.86 -12.23
N ASP A 171 11.87 -5.14 -13.27
CA ASP A 171 12.48 -3.82 -13.12
C ASP A 171 11.43 -2.72 -12.85
N ASP A 172 11.89 -1.54 -12.39
CA ASP A 172 11.04 -0.39 -12.07
C ASP A 172 10.10 0.02 -13.23
N THR A 173 10.53 -0.16 -14.48
CA THR A 173 9.75 0.23 -15.67
C THR A 173 8.63 -0.76 -15.97
N GLU A 174 8.88 -2.06 -15.79
CA GLU A 174 7.85 -3.08 -15.90
C GLU A 174 6.85 -3.00 -14.74
N CYS A 175 7.33 -2.72 -13.52
CA CYS A 175 6.47 -2.47 -12.36
C CYS A 175 5.56 -1.24 -12.58
N LEU A 176 6.07 -0.18 -13.21
CA LEU A 176 5.24 0.98 -13.59
C LEU A 176 4.14 0.60 -14.60
N LYS A 177 4.47 -0.20 -15.63
CA LYS A 177 3.44 -0.72 -16.56
C LYS A 177 2.39 -1.58 -15.85
N ALA A 178 2.79 -2.32 -14.82
CA ALA A 178 1.89 -3.10 -14.00
C ALA A 178 0.95 -2.21 -13.17
N PHE A 179 1.48 -1.14 -12.58
CA PHE A 179 0.68 -0.09 -11.91
C PHE A 179 -0.38 0.48 -12.85
N GLU A 180 0.06 0.94 -14.04
CA GLU A 180 -0.83 1.54 -15.04
C GLU A 180 -1.89 0.57 -15.53
N ALA A 181 -1.54 -0.71 -15.75
CA ALA A 181 -2.49 -1.74 -16.17
C ALA A 181 -3.61 -1.94 -15.15
N ILE A 182 -3.28 -2.01 -13.86
CA ILE A 182 -4.27 -2.15 -12.78
C ILE A 182 -5.10 -0.85 -12.66
N CYS A 183 -4.46 0.31 -12.72
CA CYS A 183 -5.15 1.60 -12.67
C CYS A 183 -6.19 1.75 -13.78
N ASN A 184 -5.83 1.36 -15.00
CA ASN A 184 -6.72 1.39 -16.15
C ASN A 184 -7.86 0.37 -16.01
N HIS A 185 -7.56 -0.84 -15.53
CA HIS A 185 -8.56 -1.89 -15.34
C HIS A 185 -9.60 -1.52 -14.27
N THR A 186 -9.19 -0.83 -13.21
CA THR A 186 -10.04 -0.48 -12.06
C THR A 186 -10.61 0.94 -12.13
N SER A 187 -10.23 1.72 -13.15
CA SER A 187 -10.52 3.16 -13.23
C SER A 187 -10.01 3.96 -12.02
N LEU A 188 -8.94 3.50 -11.36
CA LEU A 188 -8.44 4.09 -10.11
C LEU A 188 -8.12 5.58 -10.25
N LEU A 189 -7.38 5.99 -11.27
CA LEU A 189 -6.98 7.40 -11.45
C LEU A 189 -8.19 8.32 -11.67
N LYS A 190 -9.24 7.82 -12.34
CA LYS A 190 -10.50 8.55 -12.51
C LYS A 190 -11.20 8.74 -11.16
N ASN A 191 -11.23 7.70 -10.34
CA ASN A 191 -11.84 7.75 -9.01
C ASN A 191 -11.05 8.66 -8.06
N ILE A 192 -9.70 8.61 -8.10
CA ILE A 192 -8.84 9.55 -7.36
C ILE A 192 -9.20 10.98 -7.74
N LYS A 193 -9.22 11.29 -9.04
CA LYS A 193 -9.56 12.63 -9.51
C LYS A 193 -10.94 13.07 -9.00
N ALA A 194 -11.95 12.21 -9.06
CA ALA A 194 -13.29 12.54 -8.59
C ALA A 194 -13.34 12.83 -7.07
N VAL A 195 -12.69 12.00 -6.26
CA VAL A 195 -12.66 12.14 -4.79
C VAL A 195 -11.86 13.38 -4.36
N VAL A 196 -10.67 13.60 -4.92
CA VAL A 196 -9.78 14.67 -4.47
C VAL A 196 -10.23 16.05 -4.92
N THR A 197 -11.05 16.15 -5.98
CA THR A 197 -11.64 17.41 -6.45
C THR A 197 -12.95 17.77 -5.75
N ALA A 198 -13.60 16.79 -5.11
CA ALA A 198 -14.82 17.01 -4.35
C ALA A 198 -14.53 17.42 -2.90
N LYS A 199 -15.56 17.91 -2.20
CA LYS A 199 -15.46 18.12 -0.76
C LYS A 199 -15.20 16.77 -0.06
N ALA A 200 -14.39 16.77 0.97
CA ALA A 200 -14.10 15.58 1.76
C ALA A 200 -15.39 14.94 2.29
N GLY A 201 -15.52 13.62 2.21
CA GLY A 201 -16.72 12.88 2.62
C GLY A 201 -17.88 12.91 1.62
N THR A 202 -17.71 13.50 0.42
CA THR A 202 -18.78 13.53 -0.60
C THR A 202 -19.05 12.13 -1.19
N TYR A 203 -18.01 11.29 -1.30
CA TYR A 203 -18.11 9.98 -1.95
C TYR A 203 -17.58 8.84 -1.05
N PRO A 204 -18.17 8.61 0.14
CA PRO A 204 -17.61 7.70 1.15
C PRO A 204 -17.39 6.27 0.61
N LYS A 205 -18.33 5.76 -0.21
CA LYS A 205 -18.19 4.44 -0.85
C LYS A 205 -17.01 4.36 -1.82
N ILE A 206 -16.75 5.42 -2.58
CA ILE A 206 -15.63 5.46 -3.54
C ILE A 206 -14.32 5.64 -2.77
N GLU A 207 -14.32 6.50 -1.76
CA GLU A 207 -13.21 6.73 -0.83
C GLU A 207 -12.74 5.42 -0.17
N LEU A 208 -13.66 4.67 0.45
CA LEU A 208 -13.37 3.36 1.02
C LEU A 208 -12.88 2.38 -0.05
N SER A 209 -13.58 2.29 -1.18
CA SER A 209 -13.19 1.36 -2.25
C SER A 209 -11.77 1.64 -2.76
N MET A 210 -11.38 2.91 -2.84
CA MET A 210 -10.02 3.30 -3.21
C MET A 210 -9.00 3.00 -2.12
N ARG A 211 -9.30 3.32 -0.85
CA ARG A 211 -8.45 2.96 0.30
C ARG A 211 -8.14 1.47 0.27
N LEU A 212 -9.18 0.64 0.18
CA LEU A 212 -9.04 -0.81 0.15
C LEU A 212 -8.28 -1.30 -1.09
N LEU A 213 -8.60 -0.80 -2.28
CA LEU A 213 -7.91 -1.19 -3.51
C LEU A 213 -6.42 -0.87 -3.45
N ILE A 214 -6.07 0.37 -3.10
CA ILE A 214 -4.68 0.82 -3.06
C ILE A 214 -3.91 0.04 -1.98
N ARG A 215 -4.45 0.02 -0.76
CA ARG A 215 -3.79 -0.63 0.38
C ARG A 215 -3.59 -2.13 0.15
N ARG A 216 -4.66 -2.84 -0.23
CA ARG A 216 -4.63 -4.31 -0.32
C ARG A 216 -3.92 -4.85 -1.55
N ILE A 217 -3.81 -4.07 -2.63
CA ILE A 217 -3.10 -4.51 -3.82
C ILE A 217 -1.63 -4.11 -3.78
N PHE A 218 -1.32 -2.86 -3.42
CA PHE A 218 0.01 -2.28 -3.63
C PHE A 218 0.80 -2.05 -2.34
N LEU A 219 0.17 -1.77 -1.20
CA LEU A 219 0.88 -1.25 -0.03
C LEU A 219 1.07 -2.30 1.07
N ASP A 220 -0.03 -2.87 1.58
CA ASP A 220 0.00 -3.84 2.69
C ASP A 220 0.72 -5.15 2.31
N PRO A 221 0.63 -5.69 1.08
CA PRO A 221 1.31 -6.92 0.71
C PRO A 221 2.81 -6.76 0.43
N CYS A 222 3.36 -5.54 0.45
CA CYS A 222 4.77 -5.28 0.14
C CYS A 222 5.71 -6.09 1.03
N PRO A 223 6.75 -6.74 0.46
CA PRO A 223 7.69 -7.54 1.24
C PRO A 223 8.75 -6.69 1.96
N SER A 224 8.97 -5.45 1.51
CA SER A 224 9.96 -4.53 2.10
C SER A 224 9.43 -3.10 2.19
N LEU A 225 10.02 -2.30 3.09
CA LEU A 225 9.75 -0.87 3.19
C LEU A 225 10.11 -0.14 1.88
N MET A 226 11.17 -0.57 1.19
CA MET A 226 11.60 0.03 -0.07
C MET A 226 10.56 -0.17 -1.19
N ASP A 227 9.93 -1.35 -1.24
CA ASP A 227 8.83 -1.60 -2.17
C ASP A 227 7.61 -0.73 -1.82
N LYS A 228 7.24 -0.66 -0.53
CA LYS A 228 6.14 0.20 -0.07
C LYS A 228 6.38 1.66 -0.44
N ALA A 229 7.61 2.16 -0.27
CA ALA A 229 8.00 3.51 -0.66
C ALA A 229 7.93 3.73 -2.18
N PHE A 230 8.37 2.74 -2.98
CA PHE A 230 8.24 2.78 -4.44
C PHE A 230 6.77 2.91 -4.86
N TRP A 231 5.87 2.06 -4.34
CA TRP A 231 4.45 2.10 -4.71
C TRP A 231 3.77 3.38 -4.24
N LEU A 232 4.00 3.83 -3.01
CA LEU A 232 3.52 5.12 -2.52
C LEU A 232 3.98 6.27 -3.43
N THR A 233 5.24 6.25 -3.87
CA THR A 233 5.77 7.26 -4.78
C THR A 233 5.02 7.26 -6.11
N ARG A 234 4.73 6.09 -6.70
CA ARG A 234 3.95 5.98 -7.95
C ARG A 234 2.49 6.41 -7.79
N ILE A 235 1.92 6.21 -6.60
CA ILE A 235 0.56 6.66 -6.28
C ILE A 235 0.48 8.18 -6.11
N LEU A 236 1.47 8.79 -5.43
CA LEU A 236 1.43 10.19 -5.01
C LEU A 236 2.00 11.16 -6.05
N LYS A 237 3.22 10.92 -6.56
CA LYS A 237 3.94 11.89 -7.42
C LYS A 237 3.21 12.36 -8.68
N PRO A 238 2.29 11.59 -9.30
CA PRO A 238 1.49 12.10 -10.42
C PRO A 238 0.57 13.28 -10.07
N TRP A 239 0.35 13.57 -8.79
CA TRP A 239 -0.62 14.56 -8.32
C TRP A 239 0.05 15.81 -7.73
N PRO A 240 -0.62 16.98 -7.74
CA PRO A 240 -0.16 18.18 -7.03
C PRO A 240 -0.05 17.96 -5.51
N MET A 241 0.75 18.77 -4.82
CA MET A 241 1.06 18.60 -3.39
C MET A 241 -0.17 18.47 -2.49
N VAL A 242 -1.13 19.38 -2.62
CA VAL A 242 -2.43 19.34 -1.89
C VAL A 242 -3.14 18.01 -2.08
N THR A 243 -3.10 17.47 -3.30
CA THR A 243 -3.75 16.19 -3.62
C THR A 243 -2.97 15.01 -3.03
N GLN A 244 -1.64 15.08 -2.99
CA GLN A 244 -0.82 14.05 -2.33
C GLN A 244 -1.17 13.94 -0.84
N ALA A 245 -1.26 15.08 -0.14
CA ALA A 245 -1.68 15.13 1.26
C ALA A 245 -3.06 14.50 1.48
N ARG A 246 -4.05 14.87 0.65
CA ARG A 246 -5.39 14.26 0.70
C ARG A 246 -5.37 12.76 0.44
N ILE A 247 -4.54 12.27 -0.49
CA ILE A 247 -4.40 10.83 -0.74
C ILE A 247 -3.77 10.13 0.47
N ILE A 248 -2.79 10.74 1.14
CA ILE A 248 -2.20 10.15 2.37
C ILE A 248 -3.28 10.01 3.45
N TYR A 249 -4.09 11.05 3.71
CA TYR A 249 -5.20 10.93 4.65
C TYR A 249 -6.25 9.91 4.19
N LEU A 250 -6.55 9.88 2.89
CA LEU A 250 -7.45 8.87 2.33
C LEU A 250 -6.94 7.46 2.60
N LEU A 251 -5.63 7.22 2.59
CA LEU A 251 -5.06 5.89 2.81
C LEU A 251 -4.93 5.54 4.30
N TYR A 252 -4.49 6.49 5.12
CA TYR A 252 -3.99 6.23 6.48
C TYR A 252 -4.68 7.04 7.58
N GLY A 253 -5.55 7.99 7.23
CA GLY A 253 -6.32 8.75 8.20
C GLY A 253 -7.37 7.91 8.92
N ALA A 254 -7.82 8.42 10.07
CA ALA A 254 -8.79 7.77 10.93
C ALA A 254 -10.04 7.32 10.15
N SER A 255 -10.50 6.11 10.45
CA SER A 255 -11.75 5.57 9.90
C SER A 255 -12.43 4.65 10.90
N LYS A 256 -13.74 4.58 10.80
CA LYS A 256 -14.56 3.64 11.57
C LYS A 256 -15.70 3.15 10.68
N ASP A 257 -15.99 1.86 10.75
CA ASP A 257 -17.06 1.22 10.00
C ASP A 257 -17.03 1.57 8.48
N GLY A 258 -15.82 1.68 7.93
CA GLY A 258 -15.59 1.95 6.51
C GLY A 258 -15.63 3.40 6.09
N ASP A 259 -16.04 4.30 6.96
CA ASP A 259 -16.09 5.73 6.67
C ASP A 259 -14.80 6.42 7.13
N ILE A 260 -14.28 7.29 6.26
CA ILE A 260 -13.08 8.08 6.54
C ILE A 260 -13.49 9.34 7.28
N PHE A 261 -12.94 9.53 8.47
CA PHE A 261 -13.30 10.64 9.33
C PHE A 261 -12.43 11.85 9.01
N TRP A 262 -12.80 12.54 7.93
CA TRP A 262 -12.03 13.67 7.40
C TRP A 262 -11.86 14.86 8.35
N PHE A 263 -12.83 15.09 9.24
CA PHE A 263 -12.83 16.24 10.15
C PHE A 263 -12.39 15.87 11.57
N GLU A 264 -12.05 14.61 11.84
CA GLU A 264 -11.66 14.14 13.17
C GLU A 264 -10.51 14.96 13.75
N MET A 265 -9.50 15.28 12.93
CA MET A 265 -8.32 16.05 13.37
C MET A 265 -8.58 17.56 13.47
N CYS A 266 -9.72 18.03 13.00
CA CYS A 266 -10.14 19.43 13.04
C CYS A 266 -11.03 19.70 14.26
N GLU A 267 -11.77 18.69 14.73
CA GLU A 267 -12.82 18.85 15.74
C GLU A 267 -12.45 18.22 17.09
N ASN A 268 -11.66 17.13 17.09
CA ASN A 268 -11.40 16.33 18.29
C ASN A 268 -9.90 16.13 18.52
N THR A 269 -9.48 16.03 19.78
CA THR A 269 -8.11 15.65 20.17
C THR A 269 -8.12 14.25 20.80
N PRO A 270 -7.08 13.41 20.58
CA PRO A 270 -6.97 12.12 21.24
C PRO A 270 -6.91 12.27 22.76
N ILE A 271 -7.65 11.42 23.47
CA ILE A 271 -7.71 11.41 24.94
C ILE A 271 -6.49 10.72 25.54
N ASN A 272 -5.87 9.79 24.81
CA ASN A 272 -4.72 9.02 25.28
C ASN A 272 -3.75 8.64 24.14
N THR A 273 -2.62 8.06 24.52
CA THR A 273 -1.56 7.63 23.59
C THR A 273 -2.04 6.57 22.60
N GLU A 274 -2.93 5.66 23.01
CA GLU A 274 -3.46 4.61 22.13
C GLU A 274 -4.31 5.20 21.00
N GLN A 275 -5.20 6.15 21.33
CA GLN A 275 -6.00 6.86 20.33
C GLN A 275 -5.13 7.73 19.43
N SER A 276 -4.09 8.37 19.97
CA SER A 276 -3.11 9.13 19.18
C SER A 276 -2.40 8.23 18.16
N LEU A 277 -1.96 7.03 18.58
CA LEU A 277 -1.37 6.04 17.67
C LEU A 277 -2.36 5.53 16.63
N SER A 278 -3.63 5.33 16.99
CA SER A 278 -4.69 4.94 16.06
C SER A 278 -4.96 6.00 15.00
N HIS A 279 -4.95 7.28 15.39
CA HIS A 279 -5.25 8.41 14.49
C HIS A 279 -4.07 8.80 13.60
N PHE A 280 -2.85 8.75 14.13
CA PHE A 280 -1.66 9.33 13.49
C PHE A 280 -0.55 8.33 13.17
N GLY A 281 -0.57 7.12 13.74
CA GLY A 281 0.54 6.16 13.63
C GLY A 281 0.86 5.79 12.18
N GLU A 282 -0.12 5.32 11.43
CA GLU A 282 0.09 4.94 10.03
C GLU A 282 0.46 6.14 9.13
N ILE A 283 -0.07 7.34 9.44
CA ILE A 283 0.29 8.58 8.76
C ILE A 283 1.76 8.91 9.02
N ALA A 284 2.20 8.88 10.28
CA ALA A 284 3.57 9.16 10.68
C ALA A 284 4.55 8.16 10.05
N GLU A 285 4.22 6.87 10.06
CA GLU A 285 5.02 5.84 9.38
C GLU A 285 5.14 6.10 7.87
N CYS A 286 4.05 6.51 7.22
CA CYS A 286 4.06 6.88 5.80
C CYS A 286 4.99 8.08 5.55
N ILE A 287 4.89 9.14 6.36
CA ILE A 287 5.74 10.34 6.23
C ILE A 287 7.21 9.98 6.46
N GLN A 288 7.52 9.20 7.50
CA GLN A 288 8.88 8.72 7.78
C GLN A 288 9.44 7.89 6.64
N LEU A 289 8.62 7.00 6.07
CA LEU A 289 9.01 6.15 4.96
C LEU A 289 9.40 6.99 3.74
N LEU A 290 8.57 7.96 3.37
CA LEU A 290 8.84 8.86 2.26
C LEU A 290 10.04 9.79 2.54
N PHE A 291 10.18 10.28 3.77
CA PHE A 291 11.33 11.09 4.21
C PHE A 291 12.67 10.35 4.09
N ASN A 292 12.67 9.05 4.35
CA ASN A 292 13.85 8.20 4.22
C ASN A 292 14.09 7.74 2.77
N TYR A 293 13.08 7.83 1.90
CA TYR A 293 13.19 7.44 0.48
C TYR A 293 13.76 8.56 -0.40
N LYS A 294 15.03 8.92 -0.14
CA LYS A 294 15.75 10.04 -0.81
C LYS A 294 15.94 9.89 -2.32
N LYS A 295 15.62 8.73 -2.92
CA LYS A 295 15.72 8.50 -4.37
C LYS A 295 14.77 9.41 -5.16
N GLU A 296 13.58 9.67 -4.61
CA GLU A 296 12.48 10.35 -5.33
C GLU A 296 11.86 11.50 -4.51
N TRP A 297 12.22 11.64 -3.22
CA TRP A 297 11.68 12.67 -2.33
C TRP A 297 12.78 13.52 -1.73
N SER A 298 12.61 14.84 -1.88
CA SER A 298 13.39 15.83 -1.13
C SER A 298 12.83 16.00 0.29
N GLU A 299 13.59 16.59 1.19
CA GLU A 299 13.07 16.93 2.52
C GLU A 299 11.96 17.98 2.43
N ASP A 300 12.14 18.98 1.56
CA ASP A 300 11.16 20.04 1.33
C ASP A 300 9.85 19.51 0.75
N ASP A 301 9.90 18.46 -0.08
CA ASP A 301 8.70 17.78 -0.57
C ASP A 301 7.87 17.26 0.61
N ILE A 302 8.53 16.56 1.55
CA ILE A 302 7.85 15.96 2.70
C ILE A 302 7.31 17.02 3.64
N ILE A 303 8.09 18.07 3.91
CA ILE A 303 7.64 19.19 4.74
C ILE A 303 6.41 19.86 4.11
N SER A 304 6.39 20.04 2.79
CA SER A 304 5.24 20.59 2.07
C SER A 304 4.03 19.65 2.10
N VAL A 305 4.22 18.33 1.98
CA VAL A 305 3.14 17.35 2.13
C VAL A 305 2.53 17.44 3.54
N VAL A 306 3.35 17.51 4.58
CA VAL A 306 2.86 17.59 5.96
C VAL A 306 2.08 18.90 6.17
N ASP A 307 2.60 20.02 5.66
CA ASP A 307 1.95 21.32 5.74
C ASP A 307 0.56 21.33 5.09
N GLU A 308 0.44 20.74 3.90
CA GLU A 308 -0.84 20.57 3.19
C GLU A 308 -1.78 19.58 3.89
N LEU A 309 -1.23 18.52 4.50
CA LEU A 309 -2.00 17.51 5.22
C LEU A 309 -2.68 18.10 6.45
N THR A 310 -1.97 18.92 7.22
CA THR A 310 -2.50 19.57 8.43
C THR A 310 -3.41 20.75 8.13
N SER A 311 -3.54 21.13 6.86
CA SER A 311 -4.38 22.25 6.39
C SER A 311 -5.61 21.78 5.59
N SER A 312 -5.83 20.47 5.45
CA SER A 312 -6.93 19.90 4.66
C SER A 312 -7.58 18.71 5.40
N PRO A 313 -8.92 18.58 5.39
CA PRO A 313 -9.89 19.40 4.66
C PRO A 313 -10.09 20.80 5.24
N ASP A 314 -9.92 20.94 6.56
CA ASP A 314 -9.82 22.19 7.31
C ASP A 314 -8.52 22.16 8.13
N GLU A 315 -8.19 23.29 8.77
CA GLU A 315 -7.00 23.38 9.63
C GLU A 315 -7.13 22.43 10.82
N TRP A 316 -6.11 21.58 11.02
CA TRP A 316 -6.08 20.68 12.15
C TRP A 316 -5.83 21.44 13.44
N LEU A 317 -6.37 20.92 14.55
CA LEU A 317 -6.06 21.44 15.87
C LEU A 317 -4.54 21.35 16.12
N ALA A 318 -3.96 22.40 16.71
CA ALA A 318 -2.51 22.44 16.95
C ALA A 318 -2.01 21.28 17.82
N GLU A 319 -2.85 20.76 18.72
CA GLU A 319 -2.59 19.54 19.49
C GLU A 319 -2.48 18.29 18.60
N ASN A 320 -3.29 18.19 17.55
CA ASN A 320 -3.25 17.08 16.60
C ASN A 320 -2.02 17.15 15.69
N VAL A 321 -1.65 18.36 15.25
CA VAL A 321 -0.38 18.59 14.55
C VAL A 321 0.79 18.17 15.44
N ALA A 322 0.78 18.55 16.72
CA ALA A 322 1.81 18.16 17.66
C ALA A 322 1.89 16.65 17.90
N ASN A 323 0.76 15.95 18.03
CA ASN A 323 0.71 14.49 18.14
C ASN A 323 1.33 13.81 16.90
N LEU A 324 0.96 14.25 15.69
CA LEU A 324 1.56 13.73 14.46
C LEU A 324 3.07 13.94 14.42
N LEU A 325 3.53 15.14 14.77
CA LEU A 325 4.95 15.50 14.78
C LEU A 325 5.75 14.71 15.82
N LEU A 326 5.16 14.43 16.99
CA LEU A 326 5.79 13.59 17.99
C LEU A 326 6.06 12.20 17.43
N LEU A 327 5.10 11.62 16.69
CA LEU A 327 5.25 10.31 16.06
C LEU A 327 6.18 10.33 14.84
N CYS A 328 6.23 11.43 14.08
CA CYS A 328 7.14 11.59 12.94
C CYS A 328 8.62 11.64 13.37
N GLY A 329 8.89 12.11 14.59
CA GLY A 329 10.22 12.15 15.20
C GLY A 329 11.04 13.41 14.88
N ASP A 330 12.09 13.61 15.68
CA ASP A 330 12.81 14.89 15.83
C ASP A 330 13.28 15.55 14.51
N LYS A 331 13.72 14.75 13.54
CA LYS A 331 14.27 15.27 12.27
C LYS A 331 13.21 15.96 11.42
N ILE A 332 12.05 15.33 11.25
CA ILE A 332 10.94 15.86 10.45
C ILE A 332 10.33 17.04 11.19
N THR A 333 10.08 16.88 12.50
CA THR A 333 9.51 17.90 13.36
C THR A 333 10.34 19.17 13.38
N SER A 334 11.65 19.06 13.62
CA SER A 334 12.55 20.22 13.62
C SER A 334 12.53 20.94 12.27
N LYS A 335 12.52 20.19 11.15
CA LYS A 335 12.48 20.78 9.81
C LYS A 335 11.18 21.50 9.50
N LEU A 336 10.02 20.94 9.89
CA LEU A 336 8.73 21.61 9.70
C LEU A 336 8.67 22.91 10.50
N LEU A 337 9.03 22.88 11.79
CA LEU A 337 8.98 24.05 12.66
C LEU A 337 9.99 25.14 12.22
N ILE A 338 11.19 24.74 11.80
CA ILE A 338 12.18 25.66 11.20
C ILE A 338 11.63 26.28 9.91
N SER A 339 10.98 25.50 9.05
CA SER A 339 10.36 26.02 7.82
C SER A 339 9.29 27.07 8.15
N LYS A 340 8.47 26.86 9.18
CA LYS A 340 7.47 27.85 9.64
C LYS A 340 8.14 29.15 10.11
N ALA A 341 9.25 29.04 10.85
CA ALA A 341 10.03 30.18 11.32
C ALA A 341 10.61 31.00 10.15
N ILE A 342 11.25 30.33 9.19
CA ILE A 342 11.87 30.96 8.01
C ILE A 342 10.81 31.69 7.16
N ASN A 343 9.61 31.11 7.05
CA ASN A 343 8.50 31.70 6.30
C ASN A 343 7.72 32.77 7.08
N GLY A 344 8.15 33.15 8.28
CA GLY A 344 7.51 34.19 9.09
C GLY A 344 6.15 33.81 9.68
N ARG A 345 5.79 32.52 9.71
CA ARG A 345 4.51 32.02 10.26
C ARG A 345 4.59 31.88 11.78
N ILE A 346 4.86 32.99 12.47
CA ILE A 346 5.17 33.00 13.91
C ILE A 346 3.99 32.54 14.76
N ILE A 347 2.77 33.00 14.47
CA ILE A 347 1.56 32.66 15.26
C ILE A 347 1.31 31.15 15.21
N GLU A 348 1.32 30.57 14.01
CA GLU A 348 1.15 29.14 13.81
C GLU A 348 2.26 28.33 14.50
N LEU A 349 3.52 28.79 14.36
CA LEU A 349 4.67 28.18 15.02
C LEU A 349 4.53 28.20 16.56
N CYS A 350 4.08 29.32 17.14
CA CYS A 350 3.79 29.41 18.58
C CYS A 350 2.69 28.42 18.97
N SER A 351 1.59 28.39 18.23
CA SER A 351 0.45 27.49 18.48
C SER A 351 0.90 26.04 18.54
N VAL A 352 1.57 25.56 17.48
CA VAL A 352 2.05 24.17 17.39
C VAL A 352 3.10 23.88 18.47
N THR A 353 4.04 24.79 18.74
CA THR A 353 5.10 24.55 19.75
C THR A 353 4.53 24.51 21.17
N THR A 354 3.57 25.37 21.49
CA THR A 354 2.86 25.37 22.78
C THR A 354 2.05 24.09 22.94
N SER A 355 1.28 23.68 21.92
CA SER A 355 0.58 22.40 21.93
C SER A 355 1.53 21.20 22.01
N PHE A 356 2.73 21.29 21.45
CA PHE A 356 3.76 20.24 21.57
C PHE A 356 4.23 20.06 23.02
N CYS A 357 4.40 21.15 23.78
CA CYS A 357 4.66 21.07 25.22
C CYS A 357 3.53 20.32 25.95
N LEU A 358 2.27 20.65 25.64
CA LEU A 358 1.11 19.99 26.23
C LEU A 358 1.10 18.49 25.92
N VAL A 359 1.24 18.11 24.65
CA VAL A 359 1.26 16.71 24.21
C VAL A 359 2.39 15.94 24.88
N CYS A 360 3.58 16.53 25.03
CA CYS A 360 4.67 15.91 25.78
C CYS A 360 4.27 15.63 27.22
N VAL A 361 3.68 16.59 27.93
CA VAL A 361 3.25 16.42 29.33
C VAL A 361 2.14 15.38 29.46
N LYS A 362 1.10 15.42 28.61
CA LYS A 362 0.01 14.43 28.60
C LYS A 362 0.54 13.00 28.43
N ASN A 363 1.56 12.82 27.58
CA ASN A 363 2.20 11.52 27.35
C ASN A 363 3.41 11.23 28.28
N SER A 364 3.59 12.01 29.36
CA SER A 364 4.68 11.84 30.34
C SER A 364 6.10 11.92 29.75
N TYR A 365 6.28 12.63 28.64
CA TYR A 365 7.58 12.94 28.06
C TYR A 365 8.21 14.19 28.70
N SER A 366 9.53 14.19 28.79
CA SER A 366 10.31 15.35 29.24
C SER A 366 10.33 16.46 28.19
N LEU A 367 10.10 17.72 28.60
CA LEU A 367 10.19 18.88 27.71
C LEU A 367 11.61 19.19 27.20
N SER A 368 12.63 18.41 27.60
CA SER A 368 14.00 18.56 27.10
C SER A 368 14.08 18.59 25.57
N CYS A 369 13.33 17.72 24.88
CA CYS A 369 13.31 17.69 23.41
C CYS A 369 12.72 18.97 22.82
N VAL A 370 11.64 19.49 23.41
CA VAL A 370 11.00 20.74 22.99
C VAL A 370 11.94 21.92 23.17
N MET A 371 12.70 21.95 24.27
CA MET A 371 13.69 23.01 24.48
C MET A 371 14.80 22.99 23.43
N ILE A 372 15.25 21.81 22.99
CA ILE A 372 16.22 21.69 21.88
C ILE A 372 15.60 22.21 20.57
N MET A 373 14.33 21.87 20.30
CA MET A 373 13.61 22.38 19.12
C MET A 373 13.49 23.90 19.15
N VAL A 374 13.09 24.49 20.28
CA VAL A 374 13.00 25.95 20.47
C VAL A 374 14.36 26.62 20.26
N GLN A 375 15.45 26.04 20.77
CA GLN A 375 16.80 26.55 20.52
C GLN A 375 17.14 26.54 19.03
N ASN A 376 16.84 25.45 18.32
CA ASN A 376 17.12 25.34 16.88
C ASN A 376 16.31 26.37 16.08
N ILE A 377 15.04 26.59 16.43
CA ILE A 377 14.18 27.63 15.85
C ILE A 377 14.79 29.02 16.08
N LEU A 378 15.19 29.34 17.30
CA LEU A 378 15.78 30.65 17.62
C LEU A 378 17.10 30.88 16.89
N GLN A 379 17.89 29.83 16.63
CA GLN A 379 19.16 29.92 15.91
C GLN A 379 18.99 30.28 14.43
N VAL A 380 17.91 29.82 13.79
CA VAL A 380 17.64 30.11 12.36
C VAL A 380 16.95 31.45 12.14
N MET A 381 16.37 32.06 13.19
CA MET A 381 15.77 33.39 13.10
C MET A 381 16.86 34.45 13.09
N ASP A 382 16.93 35.27 12.05
CA ASP A 382 18.01 36.27 11.91
C ASP A 382 17.84 37.48 12.85
N ASN A 383 16.60 37.84 13.18
CA ASN A 383 16.27 39.07 13.88
C ASN A 383 15.96 38.83 15.37
N SER A 384 16.61 39.60 16.24
CA SER A 384 16.39 39.54 17.69
C SER A 384 14.96 39.92 18.10
N LYS A 385 14.29 40.78 17.32
CA LYS A 385 12.88 41.12 17.54
C LYS A 385 11.98 39.91 17.29
N ASP A 386 12.22 39.16 16.22
CA ASP A 386 11.38 38.01 15.86
C ASP A 386 11.58 36.86 16.86
N ARG A 387 12.81 36.67 17.36
CA ARG A 387 13.12 35.76 18.46
C ARG A 387 12.34 36.11 19.73
N LEU A 388 12.32 37.39 20.10
CA LEU A 388 11.61 37.86 21.29
C LEU A 388 10.09 37.75 21.11
N LEU A 389 9.57 38.11 19.93
CA LEU A 389 8.17 37.96 19.57
C LEU A 389 7.74 36.49 19.68
N PHE A 390 8.51 35.55 19.14
CA PHE A 390 8.20 34.13 19.21
C PHE A 390 8.08 33.62 20.66
N ILE A 391 9.05 33.94 21.53
CA ILE A 391 9.02 33.50 22.93
C ILE A 391 7.87 34.15 23.70
N ASN A 392 7.64 35.45 23.51
CA ASN A 392 6.52 36.13 24.17
C ASN A 392 5.17 35.58 23.71
N SER A 393 5.01 35.40 22.39
CA SER A 393 3.78 34.84 21.83
C SER A 393 3.53 33.41 22.28
N MET A 394 4.56 32.59 22.53
CA MET A 394 4.36 31.28 23.17
C MET A 394 3.75 31.40 24.58
N MET A 395 4.26 32.34 25.39
CA MET A 395 3.73 32.58 26.74
C MET A 395 2.29 33.12 26.70
N ASP A 396 2.01 34.01 25.76
CA ASP A 396 0.65 34.52 25.51
C ASP A 396 -0.27 33.37 25.08
N MET A 397 0.17 32.47 24.19
CA MET A 397 -0.63 31.29 23.79
C MET A 397 -0.94 30.36 24.96
N PHE A 398 0.02 30.10 25.86
CA PHE A 398 -0.26 29.35 27.09
C PHE A 398 -1.33 30.05 27.95
N LYS A 399 -1.23 31.37 28.11
CA LYS A 399 -2.20 32.16 28.87
C LYS A 399 -3.59 32.06 28.26
N GLU A 400 -3.75 32.28 26.96
CA GLU A 400 -5.06 32.22 26.29
C GLU A 400 -5.66 30.83 26.40
N LEU A 401 -4.90 29.76 26.12
CA LEU A 401 -5.42 28.39 26.24
C LEU A 401 -5.86 28.02 27.67
N ILE A 402 -5.15 28.50 28.70
CA ILE A 402 -5.54 28.29 30.10
C ILE A 402 -6.86 29.02 30.42
N LEU A 403 -7.03 30.25 29.93
CA LEU A 403 -8.26 31.02 30.11
C LEU A 403 -9.44 30.38 29.37
N ASP A 404 -9.23 29.95 28.12
CA ASP A 404 -10.26 29.29 27.32
C ASP A 404 -10.75 28.01 28.00
N MET A 405 -9.85 27.18 28.54
CA MET A 405 -10.27 25.98 29.26
C MET A 405 -11.02 26.29 30.55
N HIS A 406 -10.67 27.37 31.25
CA HIS A 406 -11.39 27.81 32.43
C HIS A 406 -12.80 28.33 32.12
N GLU A 407 -12.99 29.00 30.99
CA GLU A 407 -14.25 29.65 30.62
C GLU A 407 -15.26 28.70 29.93
N PHE A 408 -14.80 27.69 29.17
CA PHE A 408 -15.66 26.96 28.22
C PHE A 408 -15.90 25.46 28.53
N THR A 409 -15.43 24.92 29.66
CA THR A 409 -15.57 23.47 29.93
C THR A 409 -16.77 23.14 30.84
N GLU A 410 -17.73 22.36 30.33
CA GLU A 410 -18.98 21.99 31.06
C GLU A 410 -18.82 20.82 32.06
N SER A 411 -17.68 20.12 32.04
CA SER A 411 -17.41 18.90 32.82
C SER A 411 -16.30 19.14 33.86
N GLU A 412 -16.64 19.12 35.15
CA GLU A 412 -15.71 19.41 36.26
C GLU A 412 -14.50 18.44 36.32
N GLU A 413 -14.69 17.13 36.07
CA GLU A 413 -13.61 16.13 36.19
C GLU A 413 -12.60 16.16 35.03
N VAL A 414 -13.05 16.39 33.79
CA VAL A 414 -12.16 16.49 32.61
C VAL A 414 -11.42 17.83 32.64
N HIS A 415 -12.12 18.90 33.04
CA HIS A 415 -11.57 20.25 33.22
C HIS A 415 -10.33 20.26 34.11
N ASP A 416 -10.38 19.60 35.27
CA ASP A 416 -9.28 19.63 36.23
C ASP A 416 -8.01 18.92 35.69
N SER A 417 -8.19 17.87 34.89
CA SER A 417 -7.07 17.12 34.30
C SER A 417 -6.37 17.89 33.17
N ASP A 418 -7.12 18.47 32.24
CA ASP A 418 -6.54 19.23 31.13
C ASP A 418 -5.91 20.53 31.62
N LEU A 419 -6.55 21.24 32.56
CA LEU A 419 -5.98 22.41 33.20
C LEU A 419 -4.68 22.08 33.94
N PHE A 420 -4.65 20.95 34.66
CA PHE A 420 -3.43 20.45 35.30
C PHE A 420 -2.30 20.23 34.29
N TYR A 421 -2.58 19.59 33.15
CA TYR A 421 -1.57 19.36 32.12
C TYR A 421 -1.06 20.67 31.51
N MET A 422 -1.95 21.63 31.23
CA MET A 422 -1.56 22.93 30.67
C MET A 422 -0.71 23.76 31.64
N VAL A 423 -1.11 23.84 32.91
CA VAL A 423 -0.33 24.55 33.94
C VAL A 423 1.02 23.88 34.15
N THR A 424 1.06 22.54 34.11
CA THR A 424 2.32 21.78 34.21
C THR A 424 3.23 22.04 33.01
N ALA A 425 2.70 22.04 31.79
CA ALA A 425 3.45 22.33 30.57
C ALA A 425 4.03 23.75 30.59
N LEU A 426 3.24 24.76 30.95
CA LEU A 426 3.70 26.14 31.14
C LEU A 426 4.80 26.22 32.20
N THR A 427 4.59 25.56 33.34
CA THR A 427 5.53 25.59 34.47
C THR A 427 6.87 24.97 34.08
N GLU A 428 6.86 23.78 33.48
CA GLU A 428 8.08 23.09 33.06
C GLU A 428 8.80 23.84 31.94
N PHE A 429 8.06 24.37 30.95
CA PHE A 429 8.63 25.20 29.89
C PHE A 429 9.31 26.45 30.46
N THR A 430 8.65 27.14 31.41
CA THR A 430 9.18 28.34 32.06
C THR A 430 10.44 28.03 32.88
N LYS A 431 10.42 26.95 33.68
CA LYS A 431 11.59 26.51 34.46
C LYS A 431 12.81 26.29 33.55
N ARG A 432 12.63 25.57 32.43
CA ARG A 432 13.73 25.29 31.50
C ARG A 432 14.22 26.55 30.78
N THR A 433 13.31 27.43 30.40
CA THR A 433 13.66 28.71 29.75
C THR A 433 14.48 29.60 30.69
N ILE A 434 14.10 29.69 31.97
CA ILE A 434 14.87 30.42 32.99
C ILE A 434 16.26 29.79 33.18
N GLN A 435 16.35 28.46 33.33
CA GLN A 435 17.63 27.77 33.46
C GLN A 435 18.56 28.05 32.27
N MET A 436 18.02 28.12 31.06
CA MET A 436 18.79 28.46 29.87
C MET A 436 19.23 29.93 29.86
N ALA A 437 18.33 30.86 30.19
CA ALA A 437 18.63 32.29 30.21
C ALA A 437 19.70 32.65 31.26
N PHE A 438 19.70 31.97 32.40
CA PHE A 438 20.62 32.19 33.51
C PHE A 438 21.76 31.16 33.58
N LYS A 439 21.98 30.36 32.52
CA LYS A 439 22.98 29.29 32.52
C LYS A 439 24.38 29.75 32.95
N ASN A 440 24.78 30.96 32.55
CA ASN A 440 26.09 31.53 32.89
C ASN A 440 26.18 32.08 34.33
N MET A 441 25.06 32.21 35.05
CA MET A 441 25.02 32.64 36.45
C MET A 441 24.80 31.47 37.42
N LEU A 442 24.37 30.31 36.91
CA LEU A 442 24.07 29.09 37.68
C LEU A 442 25.22 28.08 37.67
N LEU A 443 26.19 28.25 36.75
CA LEU A 443 27.46 27.52 36.66
C LEU A 443 28.59 28.41 37.20
#